data_AF-X5DSE8-F1
#
_entry.id   AF-X5DSE8-F1
#
_cell.length_a   1.000
_cell.length_b   1.000
_cell.length_c   1.000
_cell.angle_alpha   90.00
_cell.angle_beta   90.00
_cell.angle_gamma   90.00
#
_symmetry.space_group_name_H-M   'P 1'
#
loop_
_entity.id
_entity.type
_entity.pdbx_description
1 polymer ?
#
loop_
_entity_poly.entity_id
_entity_poly.type
_entity_poly.pdbx_seq_one_letter_code
_entity_poly.pdbx_strand_id
1 'polypeptide(L)'
;MSTAETVEVDGRSVRVTHPNKVMYPSTGTTKRDVIDYLLTVAPWLVGHAHDRPATRKRWVDGVGTAEHPGQFFFERNLRPGSAPDWVTTRQFEHQTRLTRYPMVNDAATLIWLAQLDALEIHTPQWRYGPRGGIHGPDRMVFDLDPGEGASLAQCADVAHLVREELDARDLMSVPVTTGSSGIHVYAEVASGHRPSVVRDIVHRIADDIAGKHPDLVVSRMAREERRGRVLIDWSQNDGVKTTCVPYSLRGRARPTVAAPRTWDEIDSGVRQLGFRQVADRLLSTGDPLDVLLGPGDGGPSFVIQEHDASHLHWDFRLEHDGVLVSWALPKGVPRDSGTNRLAVQTEDHPLSYGGFEGRIDEGSPGAGTVDIWDAGSYSLEKWRDDEIVMTLYGRQNGGLGGEPQKFSLIRTRMNDDSRNWLLHLMSTK
;
A
#
# COMPACT_ATOMS: atom_id res chain seq x y z
N MET A 1 -17.87 33.58 5.22
CA MET A 1 -18.48 32.25 5.43
C MET A 1 -17.58 31.25 4.74
N SER A 2 -17.08 30.23 5.43
CA SER A 2 -16.27 29.18 4.79
C SER A 2 -17.18 28.39 3.84
N THR A 3 -16.93 28.46 2.54
CA THR A 3 -17.62 27.63 1.55
C THR A 3 -17.24 26.17 1.78
N ALA A 4 -18.25 25.33 2.01
CA ALA A 4 -18.06 23.90 1.97
C ALA A 4 -18.00 23.46 0.51
N GLU A 5 -17.21 22.45 0.22
CA GLU A 5 -17.01 21.90 -1.12
C GLU A 5 -17.30 20.41 -1.10
N THR A 6 -17.67 19.87 -2.25
CA THR A 6 -17.88 18.44 -2.43
C THR A 6 -16.77 17.91 -3.33
N VAL A 7 -16.07 16.88 -2.85
CA VAL A 7 -15.07 16.14 -3.62
C VAL A 7 -15.71 14.82 -4.06
N GLU A 8 -15.76 14.58 -5.36
CA GLU A 8 -16.19 13.30 -5.93
C GLU A 8 -14.99 12.39 -6.12
N VAL A 9 -15.01 11.20 -5.52
CA VAL A 9 -13.91 10.23 -5.55
C VAL A 9 -14.49 8.82 -5.39
N ASP A 10 -14.06 7.88 -6.24
CA ASP A 10 -14.56 6.49 -6.27
C ASP A 10 -16.10 6.40 -6.32
N GLY A 11 -16.74 7.30 -7.08
CA GLY A 11 -18.20 7.37 -7.19
C GLY A 11 -18.91 7.86 -5.92
N ARG A 12 -18.17 8.43 -4.96
CA ARG A 12 -18.69 8.92 -3.67
C ARG A 12 -18.44 10.41 -3.49
N SER A 13 -19.46 11.09 -2.98
CA SER A 13 -19.39 12.51 -2.60
C SER A 13 -18.89 12.68 -1.17
N VAL A 14 -17.74 13.33 -0.99
CA VAL A 14 -17.18 13.70 0.32
C VAL A 14 -17.32 15.21 0.54
N ARG A 15 -18.07 15.62 1.57
CA ARG A 15 -18.23 17.04 1.93
C ARG A 15 -17.02 17.54 2.74
N VAL A 16 -16.27 18.46 2.16
CA VAL A 16 -15.10 19.12 2.76
C VAL A 16 -15.51 20.49 3.30
N THR A 17 -15.12 20.80 4.54
CA THR A 17 -15.37 22.11 5.15
C THR A 17 -14.07 22.78 5.55
N HIS A 18 -14.04 24.11 5.41
CA HIS A 18 -12.85 24.93 5.64
C HIS A 18 -11.63 24.48 4.81
N PRO A 19 -11.77 24.30 3.47
CA PRO A 19 -10.68 23.83 2.63
C PRO A 19 -9.44 24.75 2.68
N ASN A 20 -9.65 26.05 2.89
CA ASN A 20 -8.57 27.02 3.00
C ASN A 20 -7.97 27.13 4.42
N LYS A 21 -8.39 26.27 5.37
CA LYS A 21 -7.80 26.23 6.71
C LYS A 21 -6.32 25.85 6.59
N VAL A 22 -5.43 26.68 7.15
CA VAL A 22 -3.99 26.41 7.18
C VAL A 22 -3.71 25.30 8.19
N MET A 23 -3.23 24.16 7.69
CA MET A 23 -2.86 23.00 8.50
C MET A 23 -1.39 23.04 8.91
N TYR A 24 -0.51 23.60 8.06
CA TYR A 24 0.92 23.80 8.34
C TYR A 24 1.32 25.28 8.18
N PRO A 25 1.30 26.06 9.27
CA PRO A 25 1.62 27.50 9.24
C PRO A 25 2.97 27.83 8.59
N SER A 26 4.01 27.02 8.81
CA SER A 26 5.36 27.30 8.30
C SER A 26 5.48 27.28 6.77
N THR A 27 4.50 26.67 6.08
CA THR A 27 4.50 26.52 4.62
C THR A 27 3.22 27.07 3.97
N GLY A 28 2.27 27.54 4.76
CA GLY A 28 0.93 27.92 4.30
C GLY A 28 0.09 26.75 3.78
N THR A 29 0.52 25.49 3.97
CA THR A 29 -0.19 24.31 3.45
C THR A 29 -1.58 24.22 4.08
N THR A 30 -2.60 24.19 3.23
CA THR A 30 -4.01 24.20 3.61
C THR A 30 -4.61 22.79 3.69
N LYS A 31 -5.84 22.67 4.20
CA LYS A 31 -6.62 21.43 4.16
C LYS A 31 -6.82 20.95 2.71
N ARG A 32 -7.05 21.86 1.76
CA ARG A 32 -7.13 21.50 0.34
C ARG A 32 -5.83 20.87 -0.15
N ASP A 33 -4.68 21.49 0.12
CA ASP A 33 -3.38 20.92 -0.29
C ASP A 33 -3.17 19.50 0.27
N VAL A 34 -3.61 19.26 1.52
CA VAL A 34 -3.57 17.93 2.14
C VAL A 34 -4.46 16.94 1.40
N ILE A 35 -5.68 17.34 1.05
CA ILE A 35 -6.64 16.51 0.30
C ILE A 35 -6.12 16.22 -1.11
N ASP A 36 -5.61 17.22 -1.83
CA ASP A 36 -5.07 17.06 -3.19
C ASP A 36 -3.88 16.08 -3.21
N TYR A 37 -3.00 16.17 -2.21
CA TYR A 37 -1.92 15.20 -2.03
C TYR A 37 -2.45 13.80 -1.76
N LEU A 38 -3.41 13.64 -0.84
CA LEU A 38 -3.97 12.34 -0.51
C LEU A 38 -4.72 11.72 -1.69
N LEU A 39 -5.43 12.49 -2.50
CA LEU A 39 -6.00 12.04 -3.76
C LEU A 39 -4.93 11.54 -4.72
N THR A 40 -3.83 12.29 -4.85
CA THR A 40 -2.72 11.94 -5.73
C THR A 40 -2.07 10.62 -5.33
N VAL A 41 -1.83 10.41 -4.04
CA VAL A 41 -1.12 9.21 -3.55
C VAL A 41 -2.04 8.05 -3.18
N ALA A 42 -3.36 8.24 -3.23
CA ALA A 42 -4.34 7.21 -2.85
C ALA A 42 -4.12 5.86 -3.54
N PRO A 43 -3.79 5.78 -4.86
CA PRO A 43 -3.57 4.50 -5.53
C PRO A 43 -2.46 3.63 -4.91
N TRP A 44 -1.54 4.23 -4.16
CA TRP A 44 -0.46 3.51 -3.48
C TRP A 44 -0.69 3.43 -1.97
N LEU A 45 -1.11 4.53 -1.33
CA LEU A 45 -1.34 4.59 0.12
C LEU A 45 -2.40 3.59 0.56
N VAL A 46 -3.51 3.50 -0.18
CA VAL A 46 -4.62 2.60 0.15
C VAL A 46 -4.12 1.17 0.28
N GLY A 47 -3.22 0.74 -0.60
CA GLY A 47 -2.67 -0.61 -0.54
C GLY A 47 -1.97 -0.97 0.77
N HIS A 48 -1.12 -0.06 1.23
CA HIS A 48 -0.41 -0.22 2.49
C HIS A 48 -1.30 -0.08 3.73
N ALA A 49 -2.55 0.36 3.57
CA ALA A 49 -3.56 0.53 4.61
C ALA A 49 -4.73 -0.46 4.54
N HIS A 50 -4.89 -1.16 3.41
CA HIS A 50 -6.08 -1.95 3.07
C HIS A 50 -6.37 -3.03 4.11
N ASP A 51 -7.62 -3.11 4.56
CA ASP A 51 -8.10 -4.01 5.61
C ASP A 51 -7.36 -3.93 6.96
N ARG A 52 -6.57 -2.88 7.18
CA ARG A 52 -5.93 -2.60 8.47
C ARG A 52 -6.75 -1.59 9.26
N PRO A 53 -6.98 -1.79 10.57
CA PRO A 53 -7.69 -0.83 11.39
C PRO A 53 -6.91 0.47 11.54
N ALA A 54 -7.48 1.58 11.04
CA ALA A 54 -6.82 2.87 11.03
C ALA A 54 -7.02 3.64 12.36
N THR A 55 -5.91 3.84 13.07
CA THR A 55 -5.81 4.83 14.14
C THR A 55 -5.49 6.19 13.51
N ARG A 56 -6.28 7.22 13.84
CA ARG A 56 -6.08 8.57 13.32
C ARG A 56 -5.38 9.43 14.34
N LYS A 57 -4.42 10.24 13.92
CA LYS A 57 -3.88 11.34 14.73
C LYS A 57 -4.28 12.67 14.12
N ARG A 58 -5.00 13.46 14.90
CA ARG A 58 -5.76 14.60 14.41
C ARG A 58 -5.24 15.90 14.96
N TRP A 59 -5.11 16.90 14.10
CA TRP A 59 -4.79 18.29 14.44
C TRP A 59 -5.92 19.18 13.98
N VAL A 60 -6.97 19.27 14.80
CA VAL A 60 -8.17 20.01 14.44
C VAL A 60 -7.82 21.43 14.01
N ASP A 61 -6.88 22.10 14.70
CA ASP A 61 -6.45 23.48 14.42
C ASP A 61 -5.10 23.60 13.70
N GLY A 62 -4.65 22.53 13.05
CA GLY A 62 -3.35 22.48 12.39
C GLY A 62 -2.19 22.23 13.37
N VAL A 63 -0.99 22.05 12.81
CA VAL A 63 0.20 21.60 13.56
C VAL A 63 0.88 22.68 14.40
N GLY A 64 0.48 23.94 14.25
CA GLY A 64 1.14 25.09 14.88
C GLY A 64 2.54 25.39 14.31
N THR A 65 3.36 26.11 15.08
CA THR A 65 4.78 26.38 14.76
C THR A 65 5.71 25.60 15.68
N ALA A 66 7.03 25.75 15.49
CA ALA A 66 8.00 25.12 16.39
C ALA A 66 7.91 25.70 17.82
N GLU A 67 7.62 27.00 17.92
CA GLU A 67 7.49 27.73 19.19
C GLU A 67 6.12 27.52 19.84
N HIS A 68 5.07 27.36 19.02
CA HIS A 68 3.69 27.16 19.48
C HIS A 68 3.08 25.92 18.80
N PRO A 69 3.43 24.71 19.25
CA PRO A 69 2.93 23.48 18.65
C PRO A 69 1.42 23.35 18.85
N GLY A 70 0.73 22.97 17.78
CA GLY A 70 -0.71 22.71 17.79
C GLY A 70 -1.06 21.45 18.58
N GLN A 71 -2.24 21.45 19.21
CA GLN A 71 -2.74 20.30 19.95
C GLN A 71 -3.12 19.17 19.00
N PHE A 72 -2.86 17.94 19.43
CA PHE A 72 -3.29 16.74 18.73
C PHE A 72 -3.88 15.71 19.68
N PHE A 73 -4.63 14.79 19.11
CA PHE A 73 -5.09 13.60 19.83
C PHE A 73 -5.13 12.39 18.90
N PHE A 74 -4.98 11.22 19.50
CA PHE A 74 -5.20 9.95 18.83
C PHE A 74 -6.67 9.54 18.95
N GLU A 75 -7.26 9.13 17.84
CA GLU A 75 -8.61 8.63 17.78
C GLU A 75 -8.60 7.22 17.18
N ARG A 76 -8.92 6.24 18.03
CA ARG A 76 -9.06 4.84 17.65
C ARG A 76 -10.52 4.50 17.39
N ASN A 77 -11.36 4.74 18.39
CA ASN A 77 -12.78 4.41 18.33
C ASN A 77 -13.56 5.38 17.44
N LEU A 78 -14.39 4.86 16.54
CA LEU A 78 -15.46 5.61 15.90
C LEU A 78 -16.71 5.57 16.77
N ARG A 79 -17.33 6.75 16.94
CA ARG A 79 -18.65 6.83 17.59
C ARG A 79 -19.71 6.21 16.65
N PRO A 80 -20.70 5.46 17.15
CA PRO A 80 -21.81 4.98 16.33
C PRO A 80 -22.46 6.13 15.54
N GLY A 81 -22.70 5.93 14.24
CA GLY A 81 -23.28 6.95 13.34
C GLY A 81 -22.37 8.14 13.01
N SER A 82 -21.10 8.14 13.41
CA SER A 82 -20.17 9.25 13.09
C SER A 82 -19.45 9.10 11.75
N ALA A 83 -19.45 7.90 11.15
CA ALA A 83 -18.89 7.64 9.85
C ALA A 83 -20.02 7.57 8.80
N PRO A 84 -19.78 8.01 7.55
CA PRO A 84 -20.67 7.74 6.43
C PRO A 84 -20.94 6.24 6.27
N ASP A 85 -22.12 5.88 5.77
CA ASP A 85 -22.57 4.48 5.65
C ASP A 85 -21.68 3.63 4.74
N TRP A 86 -20.99 4.26 3.78
CA TRP A 86 -20.07 3.60 2.85
C TRP A 86 -18.67 3.36 3.44
N VAL A 87 -18.35 3.91 4.62
CA VAL A 87 -17.05 3.66 5.27
C VAL A 87 -17.09 2.29 5.94
N THR A 88 -16.26 1.37 5.45
CA THR A 88 -16.10 0.05 6.07
C THR A 88 -15.55 0.21 7.48
N THR A 89 -16.19 -0.46 8.44
CA THR A 89 -15.70 -0.51 9.82
C THR A 89 -15.54 -1.95 10.31
N ARG A 90 -14.57 -2.15 11.21
CA ARG A 90 -14.34 -3.42 11.92
C ARG A 90 -14.19 -3.16 13.41
N GLN A 91 -14.54 -4.15 14.22
CA GLN A 91 -14.40 -4.09 15.67
C GLN A 91 -13.21 -4.93 16.10
N PHE A 92 -12.40 -4.39 17.01
CA PHE A 92 -11.30 -5.09 17.65
C PHE A 92 -11.47 -5.05 19.16
N GLU A 93 -11.36 -6.21 19.81
CA GLU A 93 -11.44 -6.34 21.25
C GLU A 93 -10.07 -6.08 21.88
N HIS A 94 -9.89 -4.89 22.45
CA HIS A 94 -8.76 -4.59 23.32
C HIS A 94 -9.06 -5.12 24.72
N GLN A 95 -8.03 -5.39 25.52
CA GLN A 95 -8.18 -5.85 26.91
C GLN A 95 -9.15 -5.01 27.76
N THR A 96 -9.27 -3.72 27.46
CA THR A 96 -10.10 -2.77 28.22
C THR A 96 -11.44 -2.45 27.57
N ARG A 97 -11.60 -2.64 26.25
CA ARG A 97 -12.84 -2.32 25.53
C ARG A 97 -12.85 -2.84 24.09
N LEU A 98 -14.06 -3.10 23.60
CA LEU A 98 -14.33 -3.23 22.18
C LEU A 98 -14.20 -1.86 21.49
N THR A 99 -13.42 -1.79 20.41
CA THR A 99 -13.16 -0.54 19.68
C THR A 99 -13.51 -0.70 18.20
N ARG A 100 -14.28 0.23 17.64
CA ARG A 100 -14.64 0.28 16.21
C ARG A 100 -13.64 1.15 15.45
N TYR A 101 -13.05 0.62 14.39
CA TYR A 101 -12.09 1.32 13.53
C TYR A 101 -12.64 1.51 12.11
N PRO A 102 -12.30 2.61 11.41
CA PRO A 102 -12.45 2.70 9.96
C PRO A 102 -11.35 1.89 9.26
N MET A 103 -11.70 1.26 8.14
CA MET A 103 -10.74 0.64 7.23
C MET A 103 -10.49 1.59 6.06
N VAL A 104 -9.24 1.89 5.76
CA VAL A 104 -8.86 2.79 4.65
C VAL A 104 -8.70 1.92 3.39
N ASN A 105 -9.82 1.49 2.84
CA ASN A 105 -9.86 0.57 1.69
C ASN A 105 -10.04 1.27 0.35
N ASP A 106 -10.25 2.59 0.35
CA ASP A 106 -10.53 3.38 -0.84
C ASP A 106 -10.13 4.85 -0.62
N ALA A 107 -10.00 5.59 -1.72
CA ALA A 107 -9.59 6.98 -1.70
C ALA A 107 -10.66 7.85 -1.03
N ALA A 108 -11.94 7.54 -1.22
CA ALA A 108 -13.04 8.26 -0.55
C ALA A 108 -12.91 8.24 0.98
N THR A 109 -12.59 7.08 1.57
CA THR A 109 -12.38 6.95 3.02
C THR A 109 -11.17 7.76 3.46
N LEU A 110 -10.08 7.73 2.68
CA LEU A 110 -8.89 8.55 2.95
C LEU A 110 -9.21 10.05 2.98
N ILE A 111 -9.99 10.55 2.02
CA ILE A 111 -10.39 11.97 1.96
C ILE A 111 -11.36 12.32 3.09
N TRP A 112 -12.26 11.42 3.46
CA TRP A 112 -13.10 11.62 4.65
C TRP A 112 -12.26 11.75 5.92
N LEU A 113 -11.21 10.95 6.11
CA LEU A 113 -10.29 11.10 7.24
C LEU A 113 -9.55 12.45 7.20
N ALA A 114 -9.12 12.90 6.02
CA ALA A 114 -8.51 14.21 5.84
C ALA A 114 -9.45 15.36 6.23
N GLN A 115 -10.73 15.25 5.86
CA GLN A 115 -11.77 16.20 6.27
C GLN A 115 -11.93 16.26 7.79
N LEU A 116 -11.71 15.16 8.50
CA LEU A 116 -11.68 15.09 9.97
C LEU A 116 -10.37 15.62 10.59
N ASP A 117 -9.48 16.22 9.78
CA ASP A 117 -8.18 16.76 10.19
C ASP A 117 -7.20 15.68 10.67
N ALA A 118 -7.35 14.44 10.18
CA ALA A 118 -6.40 13.36 10.43
C ALA A 118 -5.19 13.50 9.50
N LEU A 119 -4.10 14.06 10.02
CA LEU A 119 -2.86 14.21 9.27
C LEU A 119 -2.04 12.92 9.25
N GLU A 120 -2.04 12.16 10.35
CA GLU A 120 -1.34 10.87 10.38
C GLU A 120 -2.34 9.72 10.49
N ILE A 121 -2.11 8.68 9.67
CA ILE A 121 -2.83 7.41 9.68
C ILE A 121 -1.87 6.34 10.16
N HIS A 122 -2.29 5.56 11.13
CA HIS A 122 -1.48 4.52 11.75
C HIS A 122 -2.20 3.18 11.69
N THR A 123 -1.51 2.15 11.21
CA THR A 123 -2.06 0.80 11.03
C THR A 123 -1.16 -0.25 11.70
N PRO A 124 -1.70 -1.39 12.14
CA PRO A 124 -0.89 -2.52 12.58
C PRO A 124 -0.25 -3.24 11.40
N GLN A 125 0.63 -4.19 11.68
CA GLN A 125 1.28 -5.01 10.63
C GLN A 125 0.43 -6.19 10.16
N TRP A 126 -0.75 -6.40 10.76
CA TRP A 126 -1.74 -7.41 10.37
C TRP A 126 -2.97 -6.77 9.71
N ARG A 127 -3.80 -7.60 9.06
CA ARG A 127 -5.03 -7.19 8.36
C ARG A 127 -6.25 -8.03 8.75
N TYR A 128 -7.44 -7.51 8.54
CA TYR A 128 -8.66 -8.31 8.53
C TYR A 128 -8.73 -9.13 7.23
N GLY A 129 -9.33 -10.32 7.31
CA GLY A 129 -9.76 -11.08 6.16
C GLY A 129 -11.17 -10.67 5.70
N PRO A 130 -11.60 -11.14 4.52
CA PRO A 130 -12.88 -10.76 3.91
C PRO A 130 -14.10 -11.13 4.77
N ARG A 131 -13.98 -12.20 5.56
CA ARG A 131 -15.02 -12.66 6.51
C ARG A 131 -14.93 -12.04 7.90
N GLY A 132 -14.06 -11.04 8.09
CA GLY A 132 -13.88 -10.32 9.36
C GLY A 132 -12.98 -11.01 10.39
N GLY A 133 -12.38 -12.17 10.06
CA GLY A 133 -11.32 -12.77 10.87
C GLY A 133 -10.03 -11.95 10.81
N ILE A 134 -9.15 -12.09 11.79
CA ILE A 134 -7.83 -11.45 11.76
C ILE A 134 -6.85 -12.39 11.06
N HIS A 135 -6.21 -11.91 10.00
CA HIS A 135 -5.08 -12.58 9.38
C HIS A 135 -3.79 -12.21 10.11
N GLY A 136 -2.79 -13.08 10.05
CA GLY A 136 -1.44 -12.79 10.57
C GLY A 136 -0.80 -11.57 9.91
N PRO A 137 0.31 -11.04 10.45
CA PRO A 137 1.08 -10.03 9.75
C PRO A 137 1.54 -10.54 8.38
N ASP A 138 1.43 -9.65 7.40
CA ASP A 138 1.93 -9.81 6.02
C ASP A 138 3.22 -8.99 5.82
N ARG A 139 3.56 -8.14 6.78
CA ARG A 139 4.83 -7.41 6.85
C ARG A 139 5.36 -7.35 8.28
N MET A 140 6.66 -7.11 8.41
CA MET A 140 7.32 -6.74 9.66
C MET A 140 7.95 -5.36 9.50
N VAL A 141 8.21 -4.69 10.63
CA VAL A 141 8.81 -3.35 10.63
C VAL A 141 9.92 -3.25 11.66
N PHE A 142 11.06 -2.69 11.26
CA PHE A 142 12.13 -2.27 12.14
C PHE A 142 12.07 -0.74 12.24
N ASP A 143 11.68 -0.21 13.39
CA ASP A 143 11.58 1.25 13.60
C ASP A 143 12.90 1.78 14.16
N LEU A 144 13.66 2.47 13.32
CA LEU A 144 15.01 2.96 13.59
C LEU A 144 14.95 4.41 14.06
N ASP A 145 15.01 4.60 15.37
CA ASP A 145 14.86 5.90 16.01
C ASP A 145 16.21 6.43 16.52
N PRO A 146 16.67 7.61 16.09
CA PRO A 146 17.91 8.18 16.61
C PRO A 146 17.70 8.65 18.04
N GLY A 147 18.52 8.16 18.98
CA GLY A 147 18.61 8.71 20.32
C GLY A 147 19.24 10.11 20.33
N GLU A 148 19.30 10.73 21.51
CA GLU A 148 19.88 12.07 21.64
C GLU A 148 21.35 12.07 21.15
N GLY A 149 21.66 12.94 20.19
CA GLY A 149 22.99 13.04 19.58
C GLY A 149 23.23 12.08 18.42
N ALA A 150 22.30 11.13 18.15
CA ALA A 150 22.32 10.34 16.94
C ALA A 150 21.62 11.08 15.79
N SER A 151 21.93 10.70 14.55
CA SER A 151 21.48 11.35 13.33
C SER A 151 20.68 10.42 12.42
N LEU A 152 19.95 11.01 11.46
CA LEU A 152 19.27 10.25 10.41
C LEU A 152 20.25 9.45 9.53
N ALA A 153 21.47 9.95 9.35
CA ALA A 153 22.52 9.22 8.63
C ALA A 153 22.90 7.93 9.37
N GLN A 154 23.03 7.98 10.71
CA GLN A 154 23.24 6.78 11.50
C GLN A 154 22.04 5.82 11.43
N CYS A 155 20.80 6.33 11.32
CA CYS A 155 19.66 5.45 11.04
C CYS A 155 19.77 4.75 9.70
N ALA A 156 20.35 5.39 8.67
CA ALA A 156 20.61 4.76 7.39
C ALA A 156 21.68 3.67 7.51
N ASP A 157 22.80 3.95 8.21
CA ASP A 157 23.82 2.94 8.50
C ASP A 157 23.22 1.69 9.17
N VAL A 158 22.34 1.90 10.15
CA VAL A 158 21.64 0.81 10.85
C VAL A 158 20.59 0.12 9.95
N ALA A 159 19.95 0.86 9.04
CA ALA A 159 19.05 0.27 8.06
C ALA A 159 19.78 -0.72 7.13
N HIS A 160 21.03 -0.43 6.75
CA HIS A 160 21.85 -1.38 5.98
C HIS A 160 22.22 -2.62 6.79
N LEU A 161 22.51 -2.50 8.09
CA LEU A 161 22.72 -3.67 8.95
C LEU A 161 21.47 -4.55 9.06
N VAL A 162 20.29 -3.92 9.13
CA VAL A 162 19.01 -4.65 9.09
C VAL A 162 18.82 -5.33 7.73
N ARG A 163 19.12 -4.63 6.63
CA ARG A 163 19.05 -5.18 5.28
C ARG A 163 19.94 -6.41 5.13
N GLU A 164 21.20 -6.35 5.58
CA GLU A 164 22.14 -7.47 5.51
C GLU A 164 21.59 -8.73 6.21
N GLU A 165 20.97 -8.57 7.39
CA GLU A 165 20.33 -9.67 8.10
C GLU A 165 19.09 -10.20 7.34
N LEU A 166 18.31 -9.34 6.69
CA LEU A 166 17.14 -9.75 5.90
C LEU A 166 17.53 -10.43 4.58
N ASP A 167 18.50 -9.87 3.86
CA ASP A 167 19.04 -10.41 2.61
C ASP A 167 19.67 -11.80 2.85
N ALA A 168 20.36 -12.01 3.99
CA ALA A 168 20.88 -13.33 4.38
C ALA A 168 19.79 -14.39 4.65
N ARG A 169 18.52 -13.98 4.69
CA ARG A 169 17.33 -14.83 4.89
C ARG A 169 16.41 -14.82 3.67
N ASP A 170 16.88 -14.27 2.54
CA ASP A 170 16.11 -14.11 1.30
C ASP A 170 14.79 -13.35 1.50
N LEU A 171 14.76 -12.37 2.41
CA LEU A 171 13.58 -11.55 2.69
C LEU A 171 13.70 -10.19 2.01
N MET A 172 12.75 -9.87 1.12
CA MET A 172 12.68 -8.55 0.51
C MET A 172 12.42 -7.48 1.55
N SER A 173 13.14 -6.36 1.43
CA SER A 173 13.03 -5.24 2.36
C SER A 173 13.17 -3.88 1.70
N VAL A 174 12.45 -2.90 2.24
CA VAL A 174 12.36 -1.54 1.69
C VAL A 174 12.46 -0.50 2.81
N PRO A 175 13.35 0.49 2.69
CA PRO A 175 13.47 1.57 3.66
C PRO A 175 12.39 2.65 3.43
N VAL A 176 11.86 3.17 4.53
CA VAL A 176 10.86 4.23 4.56
C VAL A 176 11.34 5.31 5.51
N THR A 177 11.78 6.45 4.98
CA THR A 177 12.05 7.63 5.81
C THR A 177 10.77 8.04 6.53
N THR A 178 10.78 8.12 7.86
CA THR A 178 9.54 8.23 8.65
C THR A 178 8.77 9.53 8.43
N GLY A 179 9.41 10.56 7.89
CA GLY A 179 8.94 11.94 7.87
C GLY A 179 9.09 12.64 9.23
N SER A 180 9.68 11.99 10.23
CA SER A 180 9.99 12.58 11.54
C SER A 180 11.50 12.63 11.74
N SER A 181 12.07 11.68 12.48
CA SER A 181 13.49 11.65 12.87
C SER A 181 14.22 10.41 12.37
N GLY A 182 13.52 9.29 12.21
CA GLY A 182 14.12 7.99 11.91
C GLY A 182 13.78 7.43 10.53
N ILE A 183 14.05 6.13 10.37
CA ILE A 183 13.75 5.29 9.21
C ILE A 183 13.01 4.05 9.69
N HIS A 184 11.95 3.65 9.00
CA HIS A 184 11.43 2.28 9.14
C HIS A 184 12.06 1.41 8.06
N VAL A 185 12.38 0.16 8.36
CA VAL A 185 12.64 -0.88 7.34
C VAL A 185 11.48 -1.85 7.38
N TYR A 186 10.73 -1.93 6.28
CA TYR A 186 9.67 -2.93 6.13
C TYR A 186 10.23 -4.14 5.40
N ALA A 187 9.76 -5.33 5.79
CA ALA A 187 10.09 -6.58 5.11
C ALA A 187 8.87 -7.48 5.02
N GLU A 188 8.85 -8.35 4.01
CA GLU A 188 7.77 -9.31 3.80
C GLU A 188 7.69 -10.33 4.95
N VAL A 189 6.47 -10.81 5.22
CA VAL A 189 6.23 -11.91 6.16
C VAL A 189 5.39 -12.97 5.47
N ALA A 190 5.87 -14.21 5.48
CA ALA A 190 5.09 -15.34 5.00
C ALA A 190 3.75 -15.46 5.75
N SER A 191 2.69 -15.76 5.02
CA SER A 191 1.35 -15.80 5.60
C SER A 191 1.22 -16.83 6.74
N GLY A 192 0.32 -16.55 7.70
CA GLY A 192 -0.05 -17.49 8.76
C GLY A 192 0.73 -17.34 10.07
N HIS A 193 1.72 -16.44 10.16
CA HIS A 193 2.39 -16.15 11.42
C HIS A 193 1.51 -15.31 12.36
N ARG A 194 1.68 -15.50 13.68
CA ARG A 194 1.05 -14.62 14.68
C ARG A 194 1.91 -13.37 14.89
N PRO A 195 1.33 -12.22 15.26
CA PRO A 195 2.10 -11.01 15.58
C PRO A 195 3.22 -11.23 16.59
N SER A 196 2.99 -12.05 17.62
CA SER A 196 4.03 -12.36 18.62
C SER A 196 5.25 -13.07 18.03
N VAL A 197 5.05 -13.96 17.05
CA VAL A 197 6.15 -14.69 16.40
C VAL A 197 6.99 -13.71 15.58
N VAL A 198 6.34 -12.86 14.79
CA VAL A 198 7.02 -11.84 13.98
C VAL A 198 7.80 -10.87 14.88
N ARG A 199 7.18 -10.40 15.96
CA ARG A 199 7.83 -9.55 16.96
C ARG A 199 9.08 -10.20 17.55
N ASP A 200 9.02 -11.49 17.90
CA ASP A 200 10.16 -12.19 18.51
C ASP A 200 11.31 -12.42 17.50
N ILE A 201 10.99 -12.56 16.21
CA ILE A 201 11.99 -12.59 15.13
C ILE A 201 12.68 -11.23 15.01
N VAL A 202 11.91 -10.15 14.90
CA VAL A 202 12.44 -8.78 14.80
C VAL A 202 13.29 -8.43 16.02
N HIS A 203 12.82 -8.80 17.23
CA HIS A 203 13.57 -8.57 18.46
C HIS A 203 14.91 -9.30 18.47
N ARG A 204 14.96 -10.56 18.01
CA ARG A 204 16.22 -11.32 17.93
C ARG A 204 17.21 -10.68 16.96
N ILE A 205 16.74 -10.29 15.78
CA ILE A 205 17.59 -9.58 14.80
C ILE A 205 18.10 -8.25 15.39
N ALA A 206 17.23 -7.51 16.09
CA ALA A 206 17.63 -6.27 16.76
C ALA A 206 18.69 -6.49 17.84
N ASP A 207 18.55 -7.54 18.66
CA ASP A 207 19.53 -7.92 19.69
C ASP A 207 20.87 -8.38 19.08
N ASP A 208 20.82 -9.16 17.99
CA ASP A 208 22.01 -9.63 17.29
C ASP A 208 22.81 -8.45 16.70
N ILE A 209 22.12 -7.49 16.06
CA ILE A 209 22.74 -6.26 15.53
C ILE A 209 23.30 -5.41 16.68
N ALA A 210 22.53 -5.21 17.76
CA ALA A 210 22.99 -4.44 18.92
C ALA A 210 24.22 -5.07 19.60
N GLY A 211 24.31 -6.40 19.64
CA GLY A 211 25.46 -7.12 20.16
C GLY A 211 26.71 -6.98 19.30
N LYS A 212 26.56 -6.94 17.97
CA LYS A 212 27.66 -6.74 17.01
C LYS A 212 28.10 -5.27 16.91
N HIS A 213 27.19 -4.32 17.11
CA HIS A 213 27.42 -2.88 16.92
C HIS A 213 26.99 -2.03 18.15
N PRO A 214 27.54 -2.29 19.36
CA PRO A 214 27.06 -1.68 20.61
C PRO A 214 27.27 -0.16 20.70
N ASP A 215 28.22 0.39 19.95
CA ASP A 215 28.50 1.84 19.90
C ASP A 215 27.54 2.61 18.98
N LEU A 216 26.80 1.89 18.12
CA LEU A 216 25.87 2.47 17.15
C LEU A 216 24.41 2.13 17.46
N VAL A 217 24.14 0.93 17.99
CA VAL A 217 22.79 0.37 18.09
C VAL A 217 22.42 0.01 19.52
N VAL A 218 21.14 0.18 19.86
CA VAL A 218 20.52 -0.37 21.06
C VAL A 218 19.17 -1.00 20.71
N SER A 219 18.85 -2.15 21.30
CA SER A 219 17.54 -2.83 21.16
C SER A 219 16.69 -2.71 22.44
N ARG A 220 17.32 -2.31 23.55
CA ARG A 220 16.67 -2.10 24.84
C ARG A 220 15.88 -0.80 24.87
N MET A 221 14.70 -0.85 25.46
CA MET A 221 13.78 0.29 25.50
C MET A 221 14.18 1.39 26.49
N ALA A 222 15.19 1.18 27.36
CA ALA A 222 15.64 2.20 28.31
C ALA A 222 16.16 3.45 27.58
N ARG A 223 15.63 4.63 27.89
CA ARG A 223 16.02 5.89 27.20
C ARG A 223 17.46 6.31 27.49
N GLU A 224 17.94 6.03 28.70
CA GLU A 224 19.29 6.37 29.17
C GLU A 224 20.38 5.70 28.33
N GLU A 225 20.07 4.54 27.75
CA GLU A 225 20.99 3.80 26.89
C GLU A 225 21.04 4.35 25.46
N ARG A 226 20.20 5.31 25.05
CA ARG A 226 20.08 5.69 23.63
C ARG A 226 21.02 6.81 23.19
N ARG A 227 21.74 7.47 24.12
CA ARG A 227 22.56 8.64 23.77
C ARG A 227 23.65 8.26 22.76
N GLY A 228 23.69 8.97 21.63
CA GLY A 228 24.62 8.75 20.52
C GLY A 228 24.32 7.53 19.65
N ARG A 229 23.25 6.77 19.95
CA ARG A 229 22.93 5.48 19.33
C ARG A 229 21.54 5.49 18.70
N VAL A 230 21.31 4.58 17.77
CA VAL A 230 20.02 4.32 17.13
C VAL A 230 19.32 3.18 17.86
N LEU A 231 18.07 3.41 18.25
CA LEU A 231 17.20 2.36 18.75
C LEU A 231 16.61 1.58 17.57
N ILE A 232 16.66 0.25 17.65
CA ILE A 232 15.80 -0.62 16.82
C ILE A 232 14.55 -0.98 17.66
N ASP A 233 13.45 -0.25 17.46
CA ASP A 233 12.18 -0.51 18.14
C ASP A 233 11.43 -1.67 17.48
N TRP A 234 11.75 -2.88 17.94
CA TRP A 234 11.09 -4.12 17.54
C TRP A 234 9.64 -4.22 18.04
N SER A 235 9.22 -3.40 19.02
CA SER A 235 7.91 -3.50 19.66
C SER A 235 6.77 -3.06 18.75
N GLN A 236 7.06 -2.34 17.66
CA GLN A 236 6.07 -1.94 16.63
C GLN A 236 5.39 -3.13 15.94
N ASN A 237 5.94 -4.34 16.07
CA ASN A 237 5.37 -5.59 15.56
C ASN A 237 4.38 -6.25 16.53
N ASP A 238 4.17 -5.69 17.73
CA ASP A 238 3.14 -6.18 18.63
C ASP A 238 1.74 -5.93 18.03
N GLY A 239 0.84 -6.91 18.15
CA GLY A 239 -0.48 -6.87 17.53
C GLY A 239 -1.38 -5.72 17.99
N VAL A 240 -1.10 -5.07 19.13
CA VAL A 240 -1.86 -3.90 19.61
C VAL A 240 -1.21 -2.56 19.24
N LYS A 241 -0.02 -2.58 18.65
CA LYS A 241 0.72 -1.39 18.19
C LYS A 241 0.32 -1.03 16.77
N THR A 242 0.57 0.22 16.43
CA THR A 242 0.29 0.78 15.11
C THR A 242 1.43 1.69 14.72
N THR A 243 1.82 1.62 13.46
CA THR A 243 2.91 2.41 12.87
C THR A 243 2.32 3.34 11.83
N CYS A 244 2.93 4.51 11.62
CA CYS A 244 2.49 5.45 10.60
C CYS A 244 2.54 4.76 9.23
N VAL A 245 1.41 4.73 8.53
CA VAL A 245 1.34 4.03 7.24
C VAL A 245 2.21 4.75 6.20
N PRO A 246 2.91 4.02 5.32
CA PRO A 246 3.58 4.60 4.16
C PRO A 246 2.68 5.60 3.43
N TYR A 247 3.28 6.69 2.94
CA TYR A 247 2.65 7.83 2.28
C TYR A 247 1.79 8.75 3.17
N SER A 248 1.60 8.42 4.45
CA SER A 248 0.92 9.32 5.38
C SER A 248 1.75 10.56 5.70
N LEU A 249 1.09 11.71 5.77
CA LEU A 249 1.69 12.96 6.25
C LEU A 249 2.09 12.83 7.72
N ARG A 250 3.01 13.69 8.15
CA ARG A 250 3.45 13.82 9.54
C ARG A 250 3.04 15.15 10.11
N GLY A 251 2.47 15.15 11.31
CA GLY A 251 2.07 16.36 12.03
C GLY A 251 3.27 17.10 12.63
N ARG A 252 4.17 17.57 11.76
CA ARG A 252 5.41 18.30 12.04
C ARG A 252 5.29 19.74 11.57
N ALA A 253 6.29 20.57 11.85
CA ALA A 253 6.27 21.98 11.44
C ALA A 253 6.07 22.15 9.93
N ARG A 254 6.67 21.25 9.13
CA ARG A 254 6.50 21.16 7.67
C ARG A 254 5.77 19.85 7.30
N PRO A 255 5.06 19.79 6.16
CA PRO A 255 4.30 18.62 5.71
C PRO A 255 5.24 17.54 5.13
N THR A 256 5.99 16.89 6.00
CA THR A 256 6.80 15.71 5.67
C THR A 256 5.94 14.44 5.64
N VAL A 257 6.47 13.39 5.03
CA VAL A 257 5.75 12.13 4.76
C VAL A 257 6.57 10.93 5.20
N ALA A 258 5.88 9.86 5.65
CA ALA A 258 6.47 8.53 5.74
C ALA A 258 6.74 7.99 4.33
N ALA A 259 7.90 8.29 3.76
CA ALA A 259 8.19 8.15 2.33
C ALA A 259 9.07 6.93 2.06
N PRO A 260 8.56 5.90 1.35
CA PRO A 260 9.37 4.80 0.81
C PRO A 260 10.47 5.29 -0.11
N ARG A 261 11.63 4.64 -0.01
CA ARG A 261 12.88 4.98 -0.68
C ARG A 261 13.47 3.72 -1.30
N THR A 262 14.30 3.89 -2.32
CA THR A 262 15.23 2.82 -2.71
C THR A 262 16.39 2.76 -1.73
N TRP A 263 17.18 1.68 -1.76
CA TRP A 263 18.37 1.57 -0.93
C TRP A 263 19.46 2.59 -1.32
N ASP A 264 19.70 2.77 -2.63
CA ASP A 264 20.66 3.77 -3.15
C ASP A 264 20.33 5.21 -2.67
N GLU A 265 19.05 5.47 -2.42
CA GLU A 265 18.56 6.78 -1.98
C GLU A 265 18.82 7.11 -0.51
N ILE A 266 19.19 6.11 0.29
CA ILE A 266 19.57 6.30 1.69
C ILE A 266 21.09 6.23 1.93
N ASP A 267 21.86 5.78 0.94
CA ASP A 267 23.34 5.67 0.99
C ASP A 267 24.05 7.02 1.19
N SER A 268 23.50 8.12 0.65
CA SER A 268 24.12 9.45 0.77
C SER A 268 23.10 10.58 0.81
N GLY A 269 23.29 11.50 1.76
CA GLY A 269 22.45 12.70 1.88
C GLY A 269 20.99 12.42 2.24
N VAL A 270 20.72 11.32 2.96
CA VAL A 270 19.37 10.95 3.40
C VAL A 270 18.69 12.11 4.13
N ARG A 271 17.44 12.37 3.76
CA ARG A 271 16.60 13.41 4.34
C ARG A 271 15.15 12.98 4.30
N GLN A 272 14.37 13.55 5.22
CA GLN A 272 12.92 13.44 5.20
C GLN A 272 12.37 14.18 3.97
N LEU A 273 11.33 13.62 3.33
CA LEU A 273 10.73 14.20 2.13
C LEU A 273 9.43 14.94 2.46
N GLY A 274 9.20 16.05 1.75
CA GLY A 274 7.94 16.78 1.77
C GLY A 274 6.91 16.14 0.85
N PHE A 275 5.63 16.33 1.17
CA PHE A 275 4.50 15.75 0.46
C PHE A 275 4.47 15.96 -1.07
N ARG A 276 4.78 17.16 -1.57
CA ARG A 276 4.88 17.41 -3.03
C ARG A 276 5.98 16.58 -3.69
N GLN A 277 7.14 16.46 -3.04
CA GLN A 277 8.24 15.65 -3.57
C GLN A 277 7.85 14.17 -3.64
N VAL A 278 7.09 13.67 -2.66
CA VAL A 278 6.61 12.28 -2.67
C VAL A 278 5.59 12.06 -3.78
N ALA A 279 4.65 12.98 -3.98
CA ALA A 279 3.69 12.90 -5.08
C ALA A 279 4.37 12.87 -6.45
N ASP A 280 5.30 13.81 -6.70
CA ASP A 280 6.05 13.87 -7.97
C ASP A 280 6.84 12.58 -8.24
N ARG A 281 7.39 11.97 -7.19
CA ARG A 281 8.11 10.70 -7.28
C ARG A 281 7.20 9.55 -7.63
N LEU A 282 6.09 9.38 -6.93
CA LEU A 282 5.14 8.30 -7.23
C LEU A 282 4.62 8.37 -8.68
N LEU A 283 4.32 9.58 -9.15
CA LEU A 283 3.87 9.81 -10.53
C LEU A 283 4.96 9.54 -11.58
N SER A 284 6.24 9.58 -11.22
CA SER A 284 7.35 9.42 -12.17
C SER A 284 8.01 8.05 -12.11
N THR A 285 8.16 7.46 -10.92
CA THR A 285 8.93 6.23 -10.69
C THR A 285 8.10 5.09 -10.10
N GLY A 286 6.83 5.32 -9.74
CA GLY A 286 6.01 4.32 -9.07
C GLY A 286 6.36 4.13 -7.58
N ASP A 287 5.84 3.06 -6.98
CA ASP A 287 5.93 2.75 -5.55
C ASP A 287 7.07 1.75 -5.26
N PRO A 288 8.15 2.17 -4.57
CA PRO A 288 9.23 1.27 -4.17
C PRO A 288 8.80 0.15 -3.21
N LEU A 289 7.68 0.34 -2.52
CA LEU A 289 7.13 -0.56 -1.51
C LEU A 289 6.12 -1.56 -2.09
N ASP A 290 5.77 -1.45 -3.37
CA ASP A 290 4.81 -2.35 -4.05
C ASP A 290 5.31 -3.80 -4.04
N VAL A 291 6.63 -4.01 -3.99
CA VAL A 291 7.26 -5.33 -3.83
C VAL A 291 6.85 -6.07 -2.55
N LEU A 292 6.29 -5.37 -1.55
CA LEU A 292 5.80 -5.96 -0.31
C LEU A 292 4.27 -6.16 -0.30
N LEU A 293 3.58 -5.77 -1.37
CA LEU A 293 2.14 -5.96 -1.52
C LEU A 293 1.86 -7.34 -2.13
N GLY A 294 0.93 -8.08 -1.55
CA GLY A 294 0.42 -9.30 -2.16
C GLY A 294 -0.53 -9.00 -3.32
N PRO A 295 -0.87 -9.99 -4.16
CA PRO A 295 -1.96 -9.85 -5.12
C PRO A 295 -3.24 -9.36 -4.40
N GLY A 296 -3.75 -8.18 -4.78
CA GLY A 296 -4.97 -7.58 -4.21
C GLY A 296 -4.78 -6.50 -3.13
N ASP A 297 -3.56 -6.06 -2.83
CA ASP A 297 -3.28 -5.10 -1.75
C ASP A 297 -3.08 -3.65 -2.19
N GLY A 298 -3.85 -3.06 -3.11
CA GLY A 298 -3.80 -1.59 -3.30
C GLY A 298 -4.30 -0.95 -4.59
N GLY A 299 -4.45 -1.74 -5.64
CA GLY A 299 -5.24 -1.42 -6.83
C GLY A 299 -6.13 -2.62 -7.16
N PRO A 300 -7.08 -2.48 -8.10
CA PRO A 300 -7.78 -3.65 -8.60
C PRO A 300 -6.75 -4.71 -9.05
N SER A 301 -6.95 -5.95 -8.63
CA SER A 301 -6.04 -7.03 -8.96
C SER A 301 -6.15 -7.44 -10.43
N PHE A 302 -5.08 -8.02 -10.96
CA PHE A 302 -5.17 -8.82 -12.18
C PHE A 302 -4.60 -10.20 -11.94
N VAL A 303 -5.08 -11.15 -12.73
CA VAL A 303 -4.46 -12.47 -12.86
C VAL A 303 -4.45 -12.87 -14.33
N ILE A 304 -3.39 -13.59 -14.71
CA ILE A 304 -3.26 -14.24 -15.99
C ILE A 304 -3.02 -15.71 -15.69
N GLN A 305 -3.98 -16.57 -16.04
CA GLN A 305 -3.88 -18.01 -15.78
C GLN A 305 -3.59 -18.72 -17.10
N GLU A 306 -2.56 -19.57 -17.12
CA GLU A 306 -2.36 -20.53 -18.20
C GLU A 306 -3.36 -21.67 -18.03
N HIS A 307 -4.14 -21.94 -19.07
CA HIS A 307 -5.24 -22.89 -19.03
C HIS A 307 -5.10 -23.92 -20.15
N ASP A 308 -4.65 -25.12 -19.78
CA ASP A 308 -4.57 -26.29 -20.65
C ASP A 308 -5.90 -27.05 -20.66
N ALA A 309 -6.86 -26.47 -21.37
CA ALA A 309 -8.17 -27.06 -21.63
C ALA A 309 -8.14 -27.91 -22.92
N SER A 310 -9.26 -28.00 -23.64
CA SER A 310 -9.26 -28.57 -25.01
C SER A 310 -8.21 -27.92 -25.93
N HIS A 311 -7.90 -26.65 -25.70
CA HIS A 311 -6.79 -25.92 -26.28
C HIS A 311 -6.12 -25.05 -25.23
N LEU A 312 -4.79 -24.98 -25.28
CA LEU A 312 -4.01 -24.07 -24.46
C LEU A 312 -4.36 -22.61 -24.78
N HIS A 313 -4.68 -21.85 -23.73
CA HIS A 313 -4.91 -20.41 -23.79
C HIS A 313 -4.53 -19.76 -22.44
N TRP A 314 -4.55 -18.43 -22.40
CA TRP A 314 -4.35 -17.69 -21.15
C TRP A 314 -5.61 -16.90 -20.81
N ASP A 315 -6.15 -17.13 -19.62
CA ASP A 315 -7.26 -16.35 -19.10
C ASP A 315 -6.72 -15.07 -18.48
N PHE A 316 -6.91 -13.95 -19.16
CA PHE A 316 -6.57 -12.61 -18.71
C PHE A 316 -7.74 -11.99 -17.98
N ARG A 317 -7.54 -11.61 -16.71
CA ARG A 317 -8.61 -11.18 -15.82
C ARG A 317 -8.23 -9.90 -15.09
N LEU A 318 -9.15 -8.94 -15.10
CA LEU A 318 -9.04 -7.69 -14.36
C LEU A 318 -10.16 -7.62 -13.33
N GLU A 319 -9.82 -7.35 -12.08
CA GLU A 319 -10.79 -6.99 -11.06
C GLU A 319 -11.44 -5.66 -11.42
N HIS A 320 -12.75 -5.66 -11.67
CA HIS A 320 -13.49 -4.44 -11.95
C HIS A 320 -14.91 -4.59 -11.41
N ASP A 321 -15.41 -3.55 -10.72
CA ASP A 321 -16.75 -3.52 -10.11
C ASP A 321 -17.12 -4.77 -9.29
N GLY A 322 -16.14 -5.34 -8.58
CA GLY A 322 -16.33 -6.47 -7.65
C GLY A 322 -16.35 -7.86 -8.30
N VAL A 323 -16.02 -7.96 -9.59
CA VAL A 323 -15.86 -9.23 -10.32
C VAL A 323 -14.54 -9.24 -11.09
N LEU A 324 -14.14 -10.42 -11.57
CA LEU A 324 -13.04 -10.58 -12.52
C LEU A 324 -13.61 -10.55 -13.93
N VAL A 325 -13.52 -9.39 -14.58
CA VAL A 325 -13.85 -9.26 -16.01
C VAL A 325 -12.77 -9.97 -16.80
N SER A 326 -13.19 -10.88 -17.68
CA SER A 326 -12.33 -11.96 -18.16
C SER A 326 -12.27 -12.04 -19.68
N TRP A 327 -11.08 -12.36 -20.19
CA TRP A 327 -10.82 -12.62 -21.60
C TRP A 327 -9.92 -13.84 -21.77
N ALA A 328 -10.28 -14.74 -22.67
CA ALA A 328 -9.39 -15.79 -23.13
C ALA A 328 -8.45 -15.25 -24.21
N LEU A 329 -7.14 -15.49 -24.06
CA LEU A 329 -6.07 -15.15 -24.99
C LEU A 329 -5.53 -16.43 -25.64
N PRO A 330 -6.00 -16.86 -26.83
CA PRO A 330 -5.58 -18.13 -27.44
C PRO A 330 -4.09 -18.18 -27.83
N LYS A 331 -3.42 -17.03 -27.89
CA LYS A 331 -2.01 -16.89 -28.24
C LYS A 331 -1.20 -16.14 -27.19
N GLY A 332 -1.74 -16.07 -25.96
CA GLY A 332 -1.10 -15.42 -24.82
C GLY A 332 -1.04 -13.90 -24.93
N VAL A 333 -0.34 -13.30 -23.96
CA VAL A 333 -0.11 -11.86 -23.84
C VAL A 333 0.89 -11.38 -24.92
N PRO A 334 0.68 -10.22 -25.58
CA PRO A 334 1.66 -9.68 -26.52
C PRO A 334 2.98 -9.32 -25.81
N ARG A 335 4.11 -9.60 -26.45
CA ARG A 335 5.46 -9.33 -25.91
C ARG A 335 6.16 -8.14 -26.57
N ASP A 336 5.52 -7.55 -27.57
CA ASP A 336 6.00 -6.41 -28.33
C ASP A 336 4.81 -5.57 -28.78
N SER A 337 5.06 -4.29 -29.09
CA SER A 337 4.04 -3.35 -29.55
C SER A 337 3.67 -3.51 -31.03
N GLY A 338 4.38 -4.36 -31.78
CA GLY A 338 4.08 -4.65 -33.19
C GLY A 338 2.97 -5.68 -33.36
N THR A 339 2.66 -6.44 -32.32
CA THR A 339 1.77 -7.61 -32.38
C THR A 339 0.56 -7.42 -31.49
N ASN A 340 -0.63 -7.43 -32.09
CA ASN A 340 -1.90 -7.49 -31.34
C ASN A 340 -2.30 -8.95 -31.11
N ARG A 341 -2.88 -9.24 -29.94
CA ARG A 341 -3.40 -10.56 -29.60
C ARG A 341 -4.92 -10.52 -29.51
N LEU A 342 -5.58 -11.52 -30.09
CA LEU A 342 -7.02 -11.70 -29.90
C LEU A 342 -7.32 -11.99 -28.43
N ALA A 343 -8.29 -11.28 -27.89
CA ALA A 343 -8.82 -11.46 -26.55
C ALA A 343 -10.34 -11.67 -26.66
N VAL A 344 -10.82 -12.87 -26.33
CA VAL A 344 -12.24 -13.21 -26.43
C VAL A 344 -12.86 -13.06 -25.05
N GLN A 345 -13.78 -12.12 -24.88
CA GLN A 345 -14.44 -11.88 -23.60
C GLN A 345 -15.26 -13.11 -23.19
N THR A 346 -15.05 -13.55 -21.95
CA THR A 346 -15.74 -14.68 -21.32
C THR A 346 -16.68 -14.18 -20.22
N GLU A 347 -17.38 -15.11 -19.55
CA GLU A 347 -18.20 -14.75 -18.39
C GLU A 347 -17.32 -14.16 -17.27
N ASP A 348 -17.88 -13.23 -16.50
CA ASP A 348 -17.18 -12.68 -15.35
C ASP A 348 -17.05 -13.73 -14.24
N HIS A 349 -15.94 -13.70 -13.52
CA HIS A 349 -15.66 -14.67 -12.46
C HIS A 349 -15.71 -13.99 -11.08
N PRO A 350 -16.04 -14.73 -10.00
CA PRO A 350 -15.92 -14.18 -8.66
C PRO A 350 -14.44 -13.89 -8.35
N LEU A 351 -14.16 -12.84 -7.56
CA LEU A 351 -12.80 -12.46 -7.17
C LEU A 351 -11.98 -13.63 -6.57
N SER A 352 -12.64 -14.54 -5.85
CA SER A 352 -12.01 -15.73 -5.28
C SER A 352 -11.37 -16.65 -6.32
N TYR A 353 -11.81 -16.60 -7.59
CA TYR A 353 -11.27 -17.41 -8.67
C TYR A 353 -9.86 -16.95 -9.09
N GLY A 354 -9.48 -15.71 -8.77
CA GLY A 354 -8.18 -15.16 -9.15
C GLY A 354 -6.99 -15.86 -8.49
N GLY A 355 -7.22 -16.60 -7.41
CA GLY A 355 -6.20 -17.43 -6.76
C GLY A 355 -6.29 -18.93 -7.08
N PHE A 356 -7.12 -19.33 -8.05
CA PHE A 356 -7.29 -20.75 -8.39
C PHE A 356 -6.12 -21.27 -9.22
N GLU A 357 -5.54 -22.38 -8.76
CA GLU A 357 -4.62 -23.25 -9.49
C GLU A 357 -5.06 -24.70 -9.26
N GLY A 358 -4.98 -25.53 -10.29
CA GLY A 358 -5.34 -26.95 -10.20
C GLY A 358 -6.08 -27.48 -11.42
N ARG A 359 -6.61 -28.71 -11.28
CA ARG A 359 -7.32 -29.41 -12.34
C ARG A 359 -8.83 -29.23 -12.20
N ILE A 360 -9.49 -28.86 -13.29
CA ILE A 360 -10.94 -28.83 -13.45
C ILE A 360 -11.37 -30.17 -14.06
N ASP A 361 -12.28 -30.88 -13.38
CA ASP A 361 -12.68 -32.23 -13.73
C ASP A 361 -13.33 -32.33 -15.12
N GLU A 362 -13.07 -33.46 -15.80
CA GLU A 362 -13.69 -33.77 -17.08
C GLU A 362 -15.21 -33.74 -16.99
N GLY A 363 -15.85 -33.08 -17.96
CA GLY A 363 -17.30 -32.88 -17.98
C GLY A 363 -17.79 -31.58 -17.32
N SER A 364 -16.90 -30.83 -16.64
CA SER A 364 -17.19 -29.48 -16.16
C SER A 364 -16.88 -28.42 -17.23
N PRO A 365 -17.58 -27.27 -17.25
CA PRO A 365 -17.21 -26.15 -18.12
C PRO A 365 -15.76 -25.72 -17.84
N GLY A 366 -14.93 -25.67 -18.89
CA GLY A 366 -13.50 -25.34 -18.75
C GLY A 366 -12.64 -26.47 -18.18
N ALA A 367 -13.01 -27.75 -18.37
CA ALA A 367 -12.16 -28.87 -17.96
C ALA A 367 -10.72 -28.75 -18.53
N GLY A 368 -9.73 -28.93 -17.66
CA GLY A 368 -8.32 -28.65 -17.97
C GLY A 368 -7.47 -28.46 -16.72
N THR A 369 -6.17 -28.20 -16.91
CA THR A 369 -5.28 -27.73 -15.84
C THR A 369 -5.15 -26.21 -15.91
N VAL A 370 -5.16 -25.55 -14.76
CA VAL A 370 -5.01 -24.09 -14.62
C VAL A 370 -3.84 -23.81 -13.69
N ASP A 371 -2.88 -23.01 -14.17
CA ASP A 371 -1.74 -22.51 -13.39
C ASP A 371 -1.66 -20.97 -13.50
N ILE A 372 -1.19 -20.27 -12.48
CA ILE A 372 -1.05 -18.80 -12.53
C ILE A 372 0.23 -18.46 -13.28
N TRP A 373 0.07 -17.90 -14.48
CA TRP A 373 1.17 -17.42 -15.31
C TRP A 373 1.73 -16.09 -14.80
N ASP A 374 0.85 -15.18 -14.37
CA ASP A 374 1.22 -13.96 -13.65
C ASP A 374 0.04 -13.42 -12.83
N ALA A 375 0.30 -12.62 -11.81
CA ALA A 375 -0.73 -11.90 -11.07
C ALA A 375 -0.13 -10.67 -10.41
N GLY A 376 -0.97 -9.71 -10.06
CA GLY A 376 -0.51 -8.52 -9.34
C GLY A 376 -1.61 -7.48 -9.22
N SER A 377 -1.20 -6.22 -9.23
CA SER A 377 -2.10 -5.07 -9.25
C SER A 377 -2.10 -4.42 -10.63
N TYR A 378 -3.11 -3.61 -10.92
CA TYR A 378 -3.07 -2.75 -12.09
C TYR A 378 -3.57 -1.34 -11.79
N SER A 379 -3.05 -0.36 -12.53
CA SER A 379 -3.58 1.01 -12.54
C SER A 379 -4.43 1.20 -13.79
N LEU A 380 -5.67 1.66 -13.60
CA LEU A 380 -6.61 1.92 -14.68
C LEU A 380 -6.45 3.35 -15.20
N GLU A 381 -6.25 3.51 -16.51
CA GLU A 381 -6.27 4.82 -17.17
C GLU A 381 -7.63 5.10 -17.80
N LYS A 382 -8.27 4.06 -18.36
CA LYS A 382 -9.53 4.19 -19.09
C LYS A 382 -10.30 2.88 -19.05
N TRP A 383 -11.60 2.94 -18.75
CA TRP A 383 -12.52 1.81 -18.91
C TRP A 383 -13.79 2.28 -19.62
N ARG A 384 -13.99 1.81 -20.86
CA ARG A 384 -15.18 2.06 -21.67
C ARG A 384 -15.60 0.78 -22.37
N ASP A 385 -16.84 0.74 -22.81
CA ASP A 385 -17.41 -0.42 -23.51
C ASP A 385 -16.59 -0.82 -24.75
N ASP A 386 -15.93 0.12 -25.40
CA ASP A 386 -15.16 -0.09 -26.64
C ASP A 386 -13.64 -0.14 -26.43
N GLU A 387 -13.12 0.32 -25.29
CA GLU A 387 -11.68 0.42 -25.03
C GLU A 387 -11.36 0.46 -23.54
N ILE A 388 -10.36 -0.34 -23.13
CA ILE A 388 -9.81 -0.34 -21.78
C ILE A 388 -8.30 -0.12 -21.88
N VAL A 389 -7.74 0.78 -21.07
CA VAL A 389 -6.30 1.07 -21.00
C VAL A 389 -5.84 0.95 -19.56
N MET A 390 -4.82 0.12 -19.34
CA MET A 390 -4.28 -0.16 -18.00
C MET A 390 -2.78 -0.44 -18.04
N THR A 391 -2.13 -0.19 -16.90
CA THR A 391 -0.75 -0.61 -16.64
C THR A 391 -0.78 -1.74 -15.61
N LEU A 392 -0.19 -2.88 -15.94
CA LEU A 392 -0.10 -4.05 -15.07
C LEU A 392 1.24 -4.05 -14.34
N TYR A 393 1.20 -4.36 -13.04
CA TYR A 393 2.36 -4.52 -12.16
C TYR A 393 2.43 -6.00 -11.73
N GLY A 394 3.12 -6.81 -12.53
CA GLY A 394 3.22 -8.27 -12.33
C GLY A 394 4.29 -8.69 -11.34
N ARG A 395 4.31 -9.99 -10.99
CA ARG A 395 5.34 -10.55 -10.11
C ARG A 395 6.72 -10.49 -10.78
N GLN A 396 7.78 -10.36 -9.99
CA GLN A 396 9.17 -10.38 -10.50
C GLN A 396 9.50 -11.64 -11.31
N ASN A 397 9.02 -12.80 -10.86
CA ASN A 397 9.17 -14.08 -11.56
C ASN A 397 7.93 -14.48 -12.37
N GLY A 398 6.98 -13.55 -12.56
CA GLY A 398 5.77 -13.76 -13.35
C GLY A 398 6.01 -13.64 -14.85
N GLY A 399 5.01 -13.98 -15.64
CA GLY A 399 5.07 -13.94 -17.10
C GLY A 399 5.38 -12.57 -17.72
N LEU A 400 5.12 -11.47 -17.01
CA LEU A 400 5.45 -10.10 -17.41
C LEU A 400 6.87 -9.68 -16.99
N GLY A 401 7.55 -10.46 -16.13
CA GLY A 401 8.94 -10.22 -15.73
C GLY A 401 9.17 -9.08 -14.73
N GLY A 402 8.14 -8.72 -13.94
CA GLY A 402 8.24 -7.73 -12.85
C GLY A 402 8.22 -6.25 -13.26
N GLU A 403 8.47 -5.94 -14.53
CA GLU A 403 8.43 -4.56 -15.03
C GLU A 403 6.98 -4.12 -15.33
N PRO A 404 6.59 -2.88 -15.01
CA PRO A 404 5.28 -2.35 -15.35
C PRO A 404 5.06 -2.33 -16.87
N GLN A 405 3.96 -2.92 -17.34
CA GLN A 405 3.62 -2.98 -18.76
C GLN A 405 2.25 -2.37 -19.02
N LYS A 406 2.20 -1.39 -19.95
CA LYS A 406 0.96 -0.70 -20.33
C LYS A 406 0.31 -1.38 -21.53
N PHE A 407 -0.96 -1.74 -21.40
CA PHE A 407 -1.73 -2.38 -22.45
C PHE A 407 -3.00 -1.58 -22.79
N SER A 408 -3.56 -1.88 -23.96
CA SER A 408 -4.91 -1.47 -24.36
C SER A 408 -5.69 -2.69 -24.84
N LEU A 409 -6.92 -2.85 -24.36
CA LEU A 409 -7.92 -3.76 -24.90
C LEU A 409 -8.89 -2.95 -25.75
N ILE A 410 -8.98 -3.27 -27.04
CA ILE A 410 -9.83 -2.55 -28.00
C ILE A 410 -10.88 -3.51 -28.54
N ARG A 411 -12.17 -3.19 -28.38
CA ARG A 411 -13.25 -4.04 -28.90
C ARG A 411 -13.24 -4.03 -30.42
N THR A 412 -13.32 -5.21 -31.03
CA THR A 412 -13.34 -5.39 -32.48
C THR A 412 -14.59 -6.15 -32.91
N ARG A 413 -15.10 -5.85 -34.12
CA ARG A 413 -16.25 -6.57 -34.71
C ARG A 413 -15.80 -7.67 -35.67
N MET A 414 -14.70 -8.36 -35.37
CA MET A 414 -14.28 -9.52 -36.16
C MET A 414 -15.39 -10.56 -36.16
N ASN A 415 -15.81 -10.97 -37.35
CA ASN A 415 -16.88 -11.95 -37.59
C ASN A 415 -18.24 -11.61 -36.94
N ASP A 416 -18.51 -10.32 -36.70
CA ASP A 416 -19.75 -9.85 -36.05
C ASP A 416 -19.96 -10.38 -34.61
N ASP A 417 -18.90 -10.87 -33.96
CA ASP A 417 -18.94 -11.32 -32.57
C ASP A 417 -18.51 -10.17 -31.64
N SER A 418 -19.45 -9.67 -30.84
CA SER A 418 -19.27 -8.54 -29.94
C SER A 418 -18.37 -8.81 -28.73
N ARG A 419 -17.97 -10.09 -28.54
CA ARG A 419 -17.04 -10.54 -27.50
C ARG A 419 -15.58 -10.41 -27.92
N ASN A 420 -15.28 -10.11 -29.18
CA ASN A 420 -13.91 -10.04 -29.65
C ASN A 420 -13.26 -8.69 -29.29
N TRP A 421 -12.08 -8.77 -28.69
CA TRP A 421 -11.20 -7.66 -28.36
C TRP A 421 -9.80 -7.92 -28.91
N LEU A 422 -8.99 -6.87 -29.00
CA LEU A 422 -7.57 -6.94 -29.28
C LEU A 422 -6.79 -6.39 -28.09
N LEU A 423 -5.92 -7.22 -27.51
CA LEU A 423 -4.95 -6.81 -26.52
C LEU A 423 -3.68 -6.31 -27.25
N HIS A 424 -3.29 -5.09 -26.95
CA HIS A 424 -2.14 -4.40 -27.53
C HIS A 424 -1.19 -3.96 -26.42
N LEU A 425 0.10 -4.30 -26.52
CA LEU A 425 1.14 -3.75 -25.66
C LEU A 425 1.53 -2.37 -26.18
N MET A 426 1.36 -1.34 -25.36
CA MET A 426 1.68 0.04 -25.74
C MET A 426 3.17 0.31 -25.58
N SER A 427 3.80 0.99 -26.55
CA SER A 427 5.19 1.41 -26.40
C SER A 427 5.32 2.47 -25.31
N THR A 428 6.21 2.25 -24.35
CA THR A 428 6.73 3.30 -23.49
C THR A 428 7.50 4.29 -24.36
N LYS A 429 7.13 5.57 -24.29
CA LYS A 429 7.79 6.67 -25.02
C LYS A 429 8.98 7.20 -24.25
#